data_AF-S4MG32-F1
#
_entry.id   AF-S4MG32-F1
#
_cell.length_a   1.000
_cell.length_b   1.000
_cell.length_c   1.000
_cell.angle_alpha   90.00
_cell.angle_beta   90.00
_cell.angle_gamma   90.00
#
_symmetry.space_group_name_H-M   'P 1'
#
loop_
_entity.id
_entity.type
_entity.pdbx_description
1 polymer ?
#
loop_
_entity_poly.entity_id
_entity_poly.type
_entity_poly.pdbx_seq_one_letter_code
_entity_poly.pdbx_strand_id
1 'polypeptide(L)'
;MLVMRAPASSTTRRTVLALGTAAAAQPWLGTAPARPRTDSGEPDEPGITELRRRTSDGSLDAERLTGHYLERIERLDPLLHLVIEVNPDALREALRLDARRRSRGPLHGMPLLLKDMLETADRMHTTAGSLPPTWRRRIWAV
;
A
#
# COMPACT_ATOMS: atom_id res chain seq x y z
N MET A 1 -33.04 -76.58 19.93
CA MET A 1 -31.78 -76.80 20.68
C MET A 1 -30.63 -76.35 19.78
N LEU A 2 -29.60 -75.75 20.39
CA LEU A 2 -28.36 -75.20 19.81
C LEU A 2 -28.37 -73.73 19.34
N VAL A 3 -28.02 -72.87 20.29
CA VAL A 3 -27.39 -71.56 20.07
C VAL A 3 -25.97 -71.80 19.55
N MET A 4 -25.59 -71.14 18.46
CA MET A 4 -24.18 -70.82 18.18
C MET A 4 -24.03 -69.31 18.02
N ARG A 5 -23.10 -68.76 18.78
CA ARG A 5 -22.83 -67.35 18.96
C ARG A 5 -21.47 -67.03 18.34
N ALA A 6 -21.38 -65.84 17.72
CA ALA A 6 -20.18 -65.04 17.43
C ALA A 6 -19.22 -65.56 16.32
N PRO A 7 -18.44 -64.66 15.65
CA PRO A 7 -17.86 -63.44 16.21
C PRO A 7 -18.04 -62.13 15.43
N ALA A 8 -18.01 -61.04 16.20
CA ALA A 8 -17.80 -59.68 15.75
C ALA A 8 -16.38 -59.53 15.15
N SER A 9 -16.28 -58.88 14.00
CA SER A 9 -15.01 -58.41 13.43
C SER A 9 -15.02 -56.89 13.33
N SER A 10 -13.96 -56.32 13.87
CA SER A 10 -13.77 -54.92 14.25
C SER A 10 -13.48 -54.01 13.05
N THR A 11 -14.24 -52.92 12.92
CA THR A 11 -13.93 -51.84 12.00
C THR A 11 -12.70 -51.07 12.51
N THR A 12 -11.53 -51.41 12.02
CA THR A 12 -10.26 -50.75 12.36
C THR A 12 -9.97 -49.62 11.37
N ARG A 13 -9.67 -48.43 11.91
CA ARG A 13 -9.50 -47.11 11.26
C ARG A 13 -8.37 -46.96 10.21
N ARG A 14 -8.05 -47.97 9.40
CA ARG A 14 -6.81 -47.98 8.59
C ARG A 14 -6.95 -48.22 7.09
N THR A 15 -8.13 -48.08 6.50
CA THR A 15 -8.29 -48.42 5.08
C THR A 15 -9.11 -47.38 4.33
N VAL A 16 -8.48 -46.31 3.85
CA VAL A 16 -8.67 -45.81 2.47
C VAL A 16 -7.40 -45.05 2.09
N LEU A 17 -6.56 -45.67 1.28
CA LEU A 17 -5.57 -44.96 0.47
C LEU A 17 -5.63 -45.56 -0.94
N ALA A 18 -5.59 -44.66 -1.91
CA ALA A 18 -5.39 -44.87 -3.35
C ALA A 18 -6.65 -45.05 -4.23
N LEU A 19 -6.95 -43.96 -4.97
CA LEU A 19 -7.20 -43.84 -6.43
C LEU A 19 -8.04 -42.55 -6.58
N GLY A 20 -7.62 -41.45 -7.21
CA GLY A 20 -6.82 -41.27 -8.40
C GLY A 20 -7.63 -40.39 -9.36
N THR A 21 -7.07 -39.25 -9.78
CA THR A 21 -7.27 -38.49 -11.05
C THR A 21 -7.19 -36.97 -10.82
N ALA A 22 -6.35 -36.35 -11.64
CA ALA A 22 -6.05 -34.93 -11.66
C ALA A 22 -7.30 -34.10 -11.99
N ALA A 23 -7.63 -33.14 -11.14
CA ALA A 23 -8.51 -32.04 -11.52
C ALA A 23 -8.15 -30.79 -10.70
N ALA A 24 -7.80 -29.75 -11.44
CA ALA A 24 -7.84 -28.35 -11.03
C ALA A 24 -6.77 -27.87 -10.04
N ALA A 25 -5.50 -27.86 -10.48
CA ALA A 25 -4.66 -26.70 -10.17
C ALA A 25 -5.26 -25.50 -10.94
N GLN A 26 -6.31 -24.89 -10.38
CA GLN A 26 -6.77 -23.61 -10.90
C GLN A 26 -5.60 -22.63 -10.70
N PRO A 27 -5.13 -21.96 -11.76
CA PRO A 27 -4.16 -20.91 -11.56
C PRO A 27 -4.81 -19.86 -10.66
N TRP A 28 -4.28 -19.71 -9.45
CA TRP A 28 -4.48 -18.52 -8.61
C TRP A 28 -3.81 -17.28 -9.24
N LEU A 29 -3.54 -17.30 -10.55
CA LEU A 29 -3.38 -16.09 -11.33
C LEU A 29 -4.77 -15.49 -11.50
N GLY A 30 -5.25 -14.86 -10.44
CA GLY A 30 -6.37 -13.95 -10.53
C GLY A 30 -6.09 -12.96 -11.66
N THR A 31 -7.02 -12.88 -12.61
CA THR A 31 -7.13 -11.70 -13.47
C THR A 31 -7.14 -10.50 -12.52
N ALA A 32 -6.10 -9.67 -12.59
CA ALA A 32 -6.10 -8.41 -11.85
C ALA A 32 -7.40 -7.68 -12.20
N PRO A 33 -8.21 -7.27 -11.20
CA PRO A 33 -9.46 -6.60 -11.50
C PRO A 33 -9.14 -5.40 -12.38
N ALA A 34 -9.84 -5.27 -13.50
CA ALA A 34 -9.75 -4.08 -14.33
C ALA A 34 -10.00 -2.88 -13.42
N ARG A 35 -9.02 -1.97 -13.32
CA ARG A 35 -9.17 -0.76 -12.53
C ARG A 35 -10.43 -0.04 -13.01
N PRO A 36 -11.39 0.28 -12.13
CA PRO A 36 -12.52 1.09 -12.54
C PRO A 36 -11.99 2.38 -13.14
N ARG A 37 -12.31 2.63 -14.41
CA ARG A 37 -12.00 3.90 -15.06
C ARG A 37 -12.92 4.94 -14.45
N THR A 38 -12.37 5.86 -13.68
CA THR A 38 -13.08 7.08 -13.28
C THR A 38 -13.19 7.95 -14.52
N ASP A 39 -14.33 7.90 -15.20
CA ASP A 39 -14.73 8.88 -16.20
C ASP A 39 -15.03 10.21 -15.48
N SER A 40 -13.98 10.95 -15.17
CA SER A 40 -14.08 12.32 -14.65
C SER A 40 -13.72 13.37 -15.70
N GLY A 41 -13.43 12.97 -16.94
CA GLY A 41 -12.92 13.85 -18.00
C GLY A 41 -11.52 14.43 -17.75
N GLU A 42 -10.92 14.14 -16.59
CA GLU A 42 -9.57 14.53 -16.22
C GLU A 42 -8.58 13.45 -16.73
N PRO A 43 -7.41 13.81 -17.26
CA PRO A 43 -6.41 12.82 -17.67
C PRO A 43 -6.11 11.85 -16.53
N ASP A 44 -6.03 10.54 -16.85
CA ASP A 44 -5.66 9.52 -15.86
C ASP A 44 -4.33 9.90 -15.19
N GLU A 45 -4.31 9.90 -13.86
CA GLU A 45 -3.09 10.10 -13.08
C GLU A 45 -2.04 9.04 -13.49
N PRO A 46 -0.80 9.44 -13.80
CA PRO A 46 0.23 8.50 -14.20
C PRO A 46 0.53 7.49 -13.09
N GLY A 47 0.57 6.20 -13.44
CA GLY A 47 0.97 5.16 -12.50
C GLY A 47 2.44 5.28 -12.08
N ILE A 48 2.79 4.62 -10.97
CA ILE A 48 4.15 4.65 -10.41
C ILE A 48 5.24 4.27 -11.42
N THR A 49 4.99 3.29 -12.30
CA THR A 49 5.95 2.88 -13.33
C THR A 49 6.27 4.01 -14.31
N GLU A 50 5.25 4.79 -14.68
CA GLU A 50 5.40 5.92 -15.60
C GLU A 50 6.09 7.10 -14.91
N LEU A 51 5.69 7.44 -13.69
CA LEU A 51 6.37 8.46 -12.87
C LEU A 51 7.84 8.12 -12.68
N ARG A 52 8.15 6.85 -12.40
CA ARG A 52 9.53 6.36 -12.29
C ARG A 52 10.30 6.50 -13.60
N ARG A 53 9.68 6.15 -14.73
CA ARG A 53 10.30 6.28 -16.05
C ARG A 53 10.67 7.75 -16.31
N ARG A 54 9.73 8.66 -16.08
CA ARG A 54 9.91 10.11 -16.24
C ARG A 54 10.95 10.71 -15.29
N THR A 55 11.05 10.18 -14.08
CA THR A 55 12.09 10.60 -13.12
C THR A 55 13.47 10.06 -13.52
N SER A 56 13.52 8.86 -14.12
CA SER A 56 14.78 8.24 -14.55
C SER A 56 15.33 8.82 -15.85
N ASP A 57 14.46 9.31 -16.75
CA ASP A 57 14.85 9.96 -18.00
C ASP A 57 15.06 11.49 -17.86
N GLY A 58 14.79 12.05 -16.67
CA GLY A 58 14.98 13.47 -16.36
C GLY A 58 13.88 14.39 -16.88
N SER A 59 12.77 13.85 -17.39
CA SER A 59 11.59 14.64 -17.80
C SER A 59 10.70 15.07 -16.63
N LEU A 60 10.96 14.57 -15.42
CA LEU A 60 10.26 14.93 -14.19
C LEU A 60 11.24 14.89 -13.01
N ASP A 61 11.26 15.94 -12.21
CA ASP A 61 12.06 16.03 -11.00
C ASP A 61 11.22 15.62 -9.76
N ALA A 62 11.85 15.01 -8.76
CA ALA A 62 11.17 14.64 -7.51
C ALA A 62 10.60 15.88 -6.80
N GLU A 63 11.31 17.01 -6.84
CA GLU A 63 10.83 18.29 -6.30
C GLU A 63 9.51 18.70 -6.96
N ARG A 64 9.45 18.66 -8.30
CA ARG A 64 8.23 19.02 -9.06
C ARG A 64 7.08 18.07 -8.78
N LEU A 65 7.35 16.77 -8.74
CA LEU A 65 6.34 15.77 -8.41
C LEU A 65 5.81 15.95 -6.98
N THR A 66 6.69 16.24 -6.03
CA THR A 66 6.31 16.51 -4.64
C THR A 66 5.45 17.77 -4.55
N GLY A 67 5.88 18.88 -5.18
CA GLY A 67 5.13 20.13 -5.20
C GLY A 67 3.72 19.97 -5.79
N HIS A 68 3.58 19.20 -6.87
CA HIS A 68 2.26 18.89 -7.45
C HIS A 68 1.30 18.25 -6.45
N TYR A 69 1.76 17.30 -5.62
CA TYR A 69 0.90 16.67 -4.62
C TYR A 69 0.64 17.57 -3.41
N LEU A 70 1.60 18.40 -2.98
CA LEU A 70 1.37 19.40 -1.93
C LEU A 70 0.26 20.37 -2.34
N GLU A 71 0.33 20.95 -3.55
CA GLU A 71 -0.73 21.83 -4.08
C GLU A 71 -2.10 21.14 -4.14
N ARG A 72 -2.12 19.84 -4.42
CA ARG A 72 -3.36 19.05 -4.44
C ARG A 72 -3.92 18.85 -3.04
N ILE A 73 -3.07 18.62 -2.05
CA ILE A 73 -3.48 18.42 -0.65
C ILE A 73 -3.97 19.74 -0.08
N GLU A 74 -3.26 20.85 -0.30
CA GLU A 74 -3.73 22.20 0.05
C GLU A 74 -5.14 22.50 -0.51
N ARG A 75 -5.42 22.08 -1.75
CA ARG A 75 -6.71 22.32 -2.40
C ARG A 75 -7.84 21.41 -1.91
N LEU A 76 -7.56 20.13 -1.65
CA LEU A 76 -8.59 19.11 -1.41
C LEU A 76 -8.75 18.73 0.05
N ASP A 77 -7.68 18.78 0.85
CA ASP A 77 -7.71 18.34 2.23
C ASP A 77 -8.64 19.16 3.15
N PRO A 78 -8.86 20.48 2.94
CA PRO A 78 -9.87 21.22 3.70
C PRO A 78 -11.28 20.62 3.62
N LEU A 79 -11.57 19.82 2.59
CA LEU A 79 -12.84 19.11 2.41
C LEU A 79 -12.75 17.63 2.82
N LEU A 80 -11.62 16.98 2.58
CA LEU A 80 -11.47 15.54 2.73
C LEU A 80 -10.87 15.11 4.08
N HIS A 81 -10.10 15.98 4.72
CA HIS A 81 -9.41 15.74 6.01
C HIS A 81 -8.63 14.42 6.03
N LEU A 82 -7.84 14.16 4.99
CA LEU A 82 -7.11 12.91 4.78
C LEU A 82 -5.70 12.95 5.35
N VAL A 83 -5.07 14.12 5.38
CA VAL A 83 -3.68 14.25 5.81
C VAL A 83 -3.59 15.05 7.12
N ILE A 84 -2.82 14.53 8.07
CA ILE A 84 -2.81 15.01 9.47
C ILE A 84 -1.59 15.89 9.77
N GLU A 85 -0.52 15.77 8.99
CA GLU A 85 0.70 16.59 9.10
C GLU A 85 1.57 16.41 7.87
N VAL A 86 2.31 17.46 7.48
CA VAL A 86 3.39 17.34 6.48
C VAL A 86 4.73 17.41 7.11
N ASN A 87 5.64 16.65 6.52
CA ASN A 87 7.04 16.94 6.65
C ASN A 87 7.34 18.35 6.06
N PRO A 88 7.67 19.35 6.90
CA PRO A 88 7.98 20.71 6.43
C PRO A 88 9.23 20.74 5.54
N ASP A 89 10.01 19.67 5.55
CA ASP A 89 11.23 19.50 4.78
C ASP A 89 11.01 18.69 3.49
N ALA A 90 9.77 18.32 3.12
CA ALA A 90 9.45 17.45 1.98
C ALA A 90 10.10 17.91 0.66
N LEU A 91 9.93 19.19 0.29
CA LEU A 91 10.56 19.75 -0.93
C LEU A 91 12.08 19.75 -0.84
N ARG A 92 12.64 20.08 0.33
CA ARG A 92 14.09 20.07 0.57
C ARG A 92 14.66 18.66 0.42
N GLU A 93 13.95 17.65 0.91
CA GLU A 93 14.33 16.25 0.77
C GLU A 93 14.23 15.77 -0.67
N ALA A 94 13.18 16.16 -1.39
CA ALA A 94 13.01 15.86 -2.81
C ALA A 94 14.16 16.45 -3.65
N LEU A 95 14.47 17.73 -3.47
CA LEU A 95 15.60 18.39 -4.12
C LEU A 95 16.94 17.69 -3.81
N ARG A 96 17.13 17.24 -2.55
CA ARG A 96 18.31 16.48 -2.15
C ARG A 96 18.38 15.11 -2.83
N LEU A 97 17.24 14.48 -3.14
CA LEU A 97 17.18 13.21 -3.87
C LEU A 97 17.45 13.42 -5.36
N ASP A 98 16.99 14.51 -5.95
CA ASP A 98 17.27 14.88 -7.35
C ASP A 98 18.78 15.13 -7.57
N ALA A 99 19.45 15.77 -6.61
CA ALA A 99 20.89 16.01 -6.68
C ALA A 99 21.76 14.73 -6.56
N ARG A 100 21.19 13.58 -6.18
CA ARG A 100 21.95 12.34 -6.01
C ARG A 100 22.19 11.64 -7.35
N ARG A 101 23.46 11.40 -7.66
CA ARG A 101 23.88 10.64 -8.87
C ARG A 101 23.46 9.18 -8.90
N ARG A 102 23.18 8.56 -7.73
CA ARG A 102 22.82 7.15 -7.63
C ARG A 102 21.44 7.01 -7.00
N SER A 103 20.53 6.36 -7.74
CA SER A 103 19.21 5.96 -7.24
C SER A 103 19.34 5.03 -6.04
N ARG A 104 18.47 5.24 -5.03
CA ARG A 104 18.36 4.38 -3.84
C ARG A 104 17.44 3.17 -4.03
N GLY A 105 16.90 2.98 -5.23
CA GLY A 105 16.00 1.87 -5.55
C GLY A 105 14.71 2.34 -6.24
N PRO A 106 13.69 1.46 -6.32
CA PRO A 106 12.48 1.74 -7.08
C PRO A 106 11.70 2.98 -6.64
N LEU A 107 11.76 3.35 -5.37
CA LEU A 107 11.01 4.51 -4.84
C LEU A 107 11.86 5.77 -4.69
N HIS A 108 13.04 5.82 -5.33
CA HIS A 108 13.91 7.00 -5.27
C HIS A 108 13.18 8.24 -5.80
N GLY A 109 13.01 9.25 -4.95
CA GLY A 109 12.36 10.51 -5.31
C GLY A 109 10.83 10.46 -5.38
N MET A 110 10.20 9.34 -5.03
CA MET A 110 8.75 9.21 -5.06
C MET A 110 8.13 9.71 -3.75
N PRO A 111 7.21 10.69 -3.77
CA PRO A 111 6.50 11.11 -2.57
C PRO A 111 5.53 10.03 -2.10
N LEU A 112 5.43 9.83 -0.78
CA LEU A 112 4.60 8.81 -0.15
C LEU A 112 3.93 9.41 1.08
N LEU A 113 2.69 8.98 1.34
CA LEU A 113 2.01 9.22 2.61
C LEU A 113 2.22 8.03 3.54
N LEU A 114 2.53 8.33 4.80
CA LEU A 114 2.64 7.33 5.86
C LEU A 114 1.44 7.46 6.80
N LYS A 115 0.95 6.33 7.30
CA LYS A 115 -0.06 6.36 8.35
C LYS A 115 0.60 6.82 9.65
N ASP A 116 -0.11 7.65 10.42
CA ASP A 116 0.28 8.19 11.73
C ASP A 116 0.35 7.11 12.85
N MET A 117 1.06 6.03 12.57
CA MET A 117 1.37 4.93 13.48
C MET A 117 2.85 4.55 13.34
N LEU A 118 3.54 5.13 12.36
CA LEU A 118 4.92 4.83 12.02
C LEU A 118 5.79 6.02 12.42
N GLU A 119 6.75 5.77 13.29
CA GLU A 119 7.73 6.80 13.64
C GLU A 119 8.68 7.07 12.47
N THR A 120 8.88 8.35 12.19
CA THR A 120 9.83 8.87 11.23
C THR A 120 10.97 9.57 11.96
N ALA A 121 12.19 9.47 11.43
CA ALA A 121 13.36 10.18 11.96
C ALA A 121 13.46 11.61 11.41
N ASP A 122 12.33 12.28 11.26
CA ASP A 122 12.20 13.64 10.78
C ASP A 122 11.51 14.51 11.85
N ARG A 123 10.89 15.62 11.41
CA ARG A 123 10.25 16.59 12.29
C ARG A 123 8.75 16.38 12.45
N MET A 124 8.20 15.28 11.90
CA MET A 124 6.79 14.96 12.03
C MET A 124 6.50 14.27 13.36
N HIS A 125 5.26 14.37 13.80
CA HIS A 125 4.76 13.70 14.99
C HIS A 125 4.24 12.31 14.64
N THR A 126 4.24 11.43 15.64
CA THR A 126 3.49 10.17 15.59
C THR A 126 2.50 10.17 16.73
N THR A 127 1.21 10.33 16.43
CA THR A 127 0.16 10.50 17.45
C THR A 127 -0.65 9.24 17.69
N ALA A 128 -0.56 8.24 16.80
CA ALA A 128 -1.43 7.06 16.80
C ALA A 128 -2.93 7.42 16.79
N GLY A 129 -3.27 8.61 16.28
CA GLY A 129 -4.62 9.18 16.34
C GLY A 129 -5.05 9.64 17.74
N SER A 130 -4.15 9.76 18.71
CA SER A 130 -4.43 10.20 20.08
C SER A 130 -3.67 11.47 20.44
N LEU A 131 -4.41 12.51 20.83
CA LEU A 131 -3.85 13.81 21.23
C LEU A 131 -3.22 13.72 22.63
N PRO A 132 -1.98 14.21 22.84
CA PRO A 132 -1.54 14.60 24.16
C PRO A 132 -2.31 15.87 24.61
N PRO A 133 -2.71 15.98 25.89
CA PRO A 133 -3.57 17.08 26.39
C PRO A 133 -2.97 18.49 26.26
N THR A 134 -1.71 18.62 25.88
CA THR A 134 -1.01 19.89 25.66
C THR A 134 -1.22 20.51 24.27
N TRP A 135 -1.79 19.76 23.32
CA TRP A 135 -1.97 20.21 21.94
C TRP A 135 -3.36 20.82 21.74
N ARG A 136 -3.50 22.10 22.11
CA ARG A 136 -4.76 22.83 21.91
C ARG A 136 -4.95 23.19 20.43
N ARG A 137 -5.99 22.59 19.84
CA ARG A 137 -6.72 23.03 18.64
C ARG A 137 -5.85 23.45 17.46
N ARG A 138 -5.33 22.46 16.73
CA ARG A 138 -4.68 22.70 15.44
C ARG A 138 -4.77 21.41 14.62
N ILE A 139 -5.81 21.28 13.80
CA ILE A 139 -5.97 20.23 12.78
C ILE A 139 -5.37 20.83 11.50
N TRP A 140 -4.28 20.29 10.97
CA TRP A 140 -3.57 20.85 9.80
C TRP A 140 -2.96 19.74 8.93
N ALA A 141 -2.92 19.93 7.63
CA ALA A 141 -2.49 18.95 6.61
C ALA A 141 -1.36 19.53 5.74
N VAL A 142 -0.95 18.75 4.73
CA VAL A 142 0.27 18.98 3.92
C VAL A 142 0.22 19.86 2.72
#